data_AF-A0AAE0TQX2-F1
#
_entry.id   AF-A0AAE0TQX2-F1
#
_cell.length_a   1.000
_cell.length_b   1.000
_cell.length_c   1.000
_cell.angle_alpha   90.00
_cell.angle_beta   90.00
_cell.angle_gamma   90.00
#
_symmetry.space_group_name_H-M   'P 1'
#
loop_
_entity.id
_entity.type
_entity.pdbx_description
1 polymer ?
#
loop_
_entity_poly.entity_id
_entity_poly.type
_entity_poly.pdbx_seq_one_letter_code
_entity_poly.pdbx_strand_id
1 'polypeptide(L)'
;MAEMLAVSKPSGPGSDSLATLDMPAALNEKVLNALRADPGSVDLRAQATWFYGLGERMLELFEEEEVAGVLVETFRLRALEIADKAQHSGATQQGGGAGGEFMQGLDDTERQCIIPRSTRRHYFNEKVVREYL
;
A
#
# COMPACT_ATOMS: atom_id res chain seq x y z
N MET A 1 -2.32 14.57 -29.08
CA MET A 1 -3.44 13.72 -29.52
C MET A 1 -3.78 12.82 -28.34
N ALA A 2 -4.85 13.13 -27.61
CA ALA A 2 -5.27 12.34 -26.46
C ALA A 2 -6.28 11.30 -26.94
N GLU A 3 -5.93 10.04 -26.80
CA GLU A 3 -6.77 8.89 -27.10
C GLU A 3 -7.81 8.76 -25.99
N MET A 4 -9.07 9.10 -26.30
CA MET A 4 -10.18 8.87 -25.38
C MET A 4 -10.50 7.37 -25.37
N LEU A 5 -10.16 6.68 -24.27
CA LEU A 5 -10.65 5.32 -24.02
C LEU A 5 -12.14 5.41 -23.63
N ALA A 6 -13.02 5.38 -24.63
CA ALA A 6 -14.45 5.29 -24.40
C ALA A 6 -14.80 3.89 -23.89
N VAL A 7 -15.12 3.77 -22.59
CA VAL A 7 -15.66 2.53 -22.01
C VAL A 7 -17.15 2.43 -22.34
N SER A 8 -17.47 1.89 -23.52
CA SER A 8 -18.86 1.59 -23.88
C SER A 8 -19.33 0.35 -23.10
N LYS A 9 -20.36 0.51 -22.25
CA LYS A 9 -21.17 -0.63 -21.79
C LYS A 9 -21.84 -1.27 -23.01
N PRO A 10 -21.61 -2.57 -23.32
CA PRO A 10 -22.24 -3.21 -24.47
C PRO A 10 -23.75 -3.24 -24.25
N SER A 11 -24.47 -2.41 -25.00
CA SER A 11 -25.93 -2.38 -25.02
C SER A 11 -26.42 -3.36 -26.09
N GLY A 12 -26.48 -4.64 -25.72
CA GLY A 12 -27.01 -5.74 -26.52
C GLY A 12 -27.37 -6.93 -25.62
N PRO A 13 -28.17 -7.90 -26.07
CA PRO A 13 -28.49 -9.11 -25.30
C PRO A 13 -27.21 -9.96 -25.17
N GLY A 14 -26.46 -9.66 -24.11
CA GLY A 14 -25.06 -10.03 -23.89
C GLY A 14 -24.34 -8.97 -23.05
N SER A 15 -25.06 -8.34 -22.11
CA SER A 15 -24.53 -7.37 -21.14
C SER A 15 -23.70 -8.07 -20.05
N ASP A 16 -22.96 -9.10 -20.41
CA ASP A 16 -22.08 -9.83 -19.52
C ASP A 16 -20.81 -9.01 -19.32
N SER A 17 -20.30 -9.04 -18.08
CA SER A 17 -19.07 -8.33 -17.73
C SER A 17 -17.93 -8.78 -18.66
N LEU A 18 -17.18 -7.83 -19.21
CA LEU A 18 -16.02 -8.12 -20.08
C LEU A 18 -14.91 -8.88 -19.34
N ALA A 19 -14.86 -8.71 -18.01
CA ALA A 19 -13.99 -9.43 -17.11
C ALA A 19 -14.64 -9.54 -15.73
N THR A 20 -14.41 -10.65 -15.04
CA THR A 20 -14.67 -10.75 -13.61
C THR A 20 -13.43 -10.27 -12.87
N LEU A 21 -13.64 -9.45 -11.84
CA LEU A 21 -12.58 -9.02 -10.95
C LEU A 21 -12.80 -9.72 -9.62
N ASP A 22 -11.76 -10.36 -9.13
CA ASP A 22 -11.72 -10.99 -7.81
C ASP A 22 -10.69 -10.27 -6.95
N MET A 23 -10.87 -10.34 -5.63
CA MET A 23 -9.90 -9.81 -4.68
C MET A 23 -8.53 -10.49 -4.88
N PRO A 24 -7.43 -9.72 -4.92
CA PRO A 24 -6.11 -10.28 -5.14
C PRO A 24 -5.66 -11.14 -3.95
N ALA A 25 -4.83 -12.15 -4.22
CA ALA A 25 -4.33 -13.06 -3.18
C ALA A 25 -3.61 -12.36 -2.02
N ALA A 26 -3.02 -11.17 -2.27
CA ALA A 26 -2.40 -10.34 -1.24
C ALA A 26 -3.40 -9.85 -0.18
N LEU A 27 -4.68 -9.66 -0.54
CA LEU A 27 -5.74 -9.20 0.36
C LEU A 27 -6.69 -10.35 0.76
N ASN A 28 -6.24 -11.60 0.70
CA ASN A 28 -7.06 -12.72 1.12
C ASN A 28 -7.31 -12.69 2.64
N GLU A 29 -8.33 -13.43 3.09
CA GLU A 29 -8.70 -13.50 4.51
C GLU A 29 -7.56 -13.95 5.42
N LYS A 30 -6.67 -14.83 4.94
CA LYS A 30 -5.53 -15.31 5.73
C LYS A 30 -4.56 -14.18 6.05
N VAL A 31 -4.23 -13.34 5.06
CA VAL A 31 -3.35 -12.18 5.25
C VAL A 31 -4.06 -11.13 6.11
N LEU A 32 -5.33 -10.85 5.87
CA LEU A 32 -6.11 -9.91 6.68
C LEU A 32 -6.20 -10.35 8.15
N ASN A 33 -6.40 -11.64 8.42
CA ASN A 33 -6.42 -12.18 9.77
C ASN A 33 -5.05 -12.12 10.44
N ALA A 34 -3.96 -12.35 9.70
CA ALA A 34 -2.61 -12.17 10.21
C ALA A 34 -2.34 -10.70 10.58
N LEU A 35 -2.76 -9.77 9.72
CA LEU A 35 -2.65 -8.33 9.96
C LEU A 35 -3.46 -7.87 11.18
N ARG A 36 -4.66 -8.43 11.40
CA ARG A 36 -5.46 -8.18 12.60
C ARG A 36 -4.80 -8.71 13.87
N ALA A 37 -4.13 -9.85 13.79
CA ALA A 37 -3.50 -10.49 14.95
C ALA A 37 -2.21 -9.78 15.36
N ASP A 38 -1.29 -9.59 14.41
CA ASP A 38 -0.05 -8.86 14.61
C ASP A 38 0.45 -8.28 13.28
N PRO A 39 0.20 -6.98 13.02
CA PRO A 39 0.58 -6.37 11.75
C PRO A 39 2.08 -6.30 11.55
N GLY A 40 2.90 -6.30 12.61
CA GLY A 40 4.36 -6.23 12.50
C GLY A 40 5.00 -7.54 12.03
N SER A 41 4.34 -8.68 12.26
CA SER A 41 4.81 -10.01 11.86
C SER A 41 4.69 -10.29 10.36
N VAL A 42 3.87 -9.52 9.63
CA VAL A 42 3.59 -9.77 8.22
C VAL A 42 4.61 -9.05 7.34
N ASP A 43 5.28 -9.82 6.47
CA ASP A 43 6.09 -9.28 5.37
C ASP A 43 5.15 -8.79 4.24
N LEU A 44 4.82 -7.50 4.28
CA LEU A 44 3.95 -6.87 3.30
C LEU A 44 4.57 -6.85 1.91
N ARG A 45 5.89 -6.69 1.82
CA ARG A 45 6.60 -6.68 0.54
C ARG A 45 6.51 -8.02 -0.17
N ALA A 46 6.52 -9.12 0.57
CA ALA A 46 6.29 -10.46 0.02
C ALA A 46 4.84 -10.67 -0.47
N GLN A 47 3.86 -9.97 0.10
CA GLN A 47 2.46 -10.00 -0.39
C GLN A 47 2.29 -9.15 -1.65
N ALA A 48 2.77 -7.91 -1.62
CA ALA A 48 2.79 -7.01 -2.77
C ALA A 48 3.79 -5.87 -2.51
N THR A 49 4.58 -5.50 -3.53
CA THR A 49 5.53 -4.39 -3.43
C THR A 49 4.88 -3.06 -3.00
N TRP A 50 3.64 -2.83 -3.45
CA TRP A 50 2.82 -1.66 -3.11
C TRP A 50 1.51 -2.11 -2.45
N PHE A 51 1.62 -2.83 -1.33
CA PHE A 51 0.48 -3.44 -0.65
C PHE A 51 -0.64 -2.44 -0.33
N TYR A 52 -0.32 -1.30 0.28
CA TYR A 52 -1.35 -0.31 0.64
C TYR A 52 -1.94 0.41 -0.58
N GLY A 53 -1.12 0.69 -1.60
CA GLY A 53 -1.62 1.25 -2.87
C GLY A 53 -2.51 0.27 -3.65
N LEU A 54 -2.21 -1.02 -3.58
CA LEU A 54 -3.10 -2.07 -4.12
C LEU A 54 -4.42 -2.10 -3.36
N GLY A 55 -4.39 -2.02 -2.03
CA GLY A 55 -5.57 -1.94 -1.18
C GLY A 55 -6.46 -0.76 -1.50
N GLU A 56 -5.88 0.44 -1.65
CA GLU A 56 -6.61 1.65 -2.09
C GLU A 56 -7.35 1.41 -3.40
N ARG A 57 -6.66 0.90 -4.42
CA ARG A 57 -7.27 0.66 -5.74
C ARG A 57 -8.36 -0.42 -5.72
N MET A 58 -8.21 -1.45 -4.87
CA MET A 58 -9.22 -2.49 -4.71
C MET A 58 -10.45 -1.97 -3.95
N LEU A 59 -10.28 -1.12 -2.94
CA LEU A 59 -11.40 -0.52 -2.21
C LEU A 59 -12.22 0.44 -3.08
N GLU A 60 -11.61 1.11 -4.05
CA GLU A 60 -12.34 1.89 -5.08
C GLU A 60 -13.25 1.02 -5.97
N LEU A 61 -12.96 -0.28 -6.07
CA LEU A 61 -13.68 -1.23 -6.94
C LEU A 61 -14.71 -2.07 -6.17
N PHE A 62 -14.41 -2.47 -4.93
CA PHE A 62 -15.19 -3.46 -4.16
C PHE A 62 -15.90 -2.89 -2.92
N GLU A 63 -15.65 -1.63 -2.51
CA GLU A 63 -16.30 -0.95 -1.38
C GLU A 63 -16.38 -1.78 -0.07
N GLU A 64 -15.35 -2.57 0.24
CA GLU A 64 -15.31 -3.42 1.44
C GLU A 64 -14.84 -2.64 2.69
N GLU A 65 -15.78 -2.09 3.46
CA GLU A 65 -15.50 -1.27 4.66
C GLU A 65 -14.66 -2.01 5.71
N GLU A 66 -14.87 -3.32 5.87
CA GLU A 66 -14.12 -4.13 6.83
C GLU A 66 -12.63 -4.21 6.46
N VAL A 67 -12.32 -4.37 5.16
CA VAL A 67 -10.94 -4.39 4.65
C VAL A 67 -10.31 -3.01 4.81
N ALA A 68 -11.07 -1.95 4.51
CA ALA A 68 -10.62 -0.57 4.71
C ALA A 68 -10.23 -0.31 6.18
N GLY A 69 -11.07 -0.76 7.13
CA GLY A 69 -10.79 -0.65 8.55
C GLY A 69 -9.48 -1.31 8.96
N VAL A 70 -9.26 -2.55 8.51
CA VAL A 70 -8.01 -3.30 8.77
C VAL A 70 -6.80 -2.59 8.16
N LEU A 71 -6.88 -2.13 6.91
CA LEU A 71 -5.76 -1.46 6.25
C LEU A 71 -5.37 -0.15 6.96
N VAL A 72 -6.35 0.66 7.38
CA VAL A 72 -6.10 1.91 8.10
C VAL A 72 -5.50 1.66 9.48
N GLU A 73 -6.05 0.71 10.24
CA GLU A 73 -5.56 0.37 11.59
C GLU A 73 -4.13 -0.17 11.54
N THR A 74 -3.88 -1.13 10.65
CA THR A 74 -2.58 -1.78 10.52
C THR A 74 -1.51 -0.81 10.03
N PHE A 75 -1.84 0.07 9.08
CA PHE A 75 -0.93 1.11 8.62
C PHE A 75 -0.54 2.06 9.76
N ARG A 76 -1.51 2.45 10.62
CA ARG A 76 -1.23 3.31 11.77
C ARG A 76 -0.29 2.64 12.77
N LEU A 77 -0.56 1.39 13.14
CA LEU A 77 0.26 0.64 14.09
C LEU A 77 1.69 0.45 13.56
N ARG A 78 1.82 0.04 12.30
CA ARG A 78 3.11 -0.14 11.65
C ARG A 78 3.85 1.18 11.48
N ALA A 79 3.16 2.29 11.17
CA ALA A 79 3.80 3.61 11.10
C ALA A 79 4.42 4.06 12.43
N LEU A 80 3.78 3.75 13.57
CA LEU A 80 4.34 4.01 14.89
C LEU A 80 5.58 3.15 15.15
N GLU A 81 5.52 1.86 14.81
CA GLU A 81 6.65 0.94 14.94
C GLU A 81 7.82 1.32 14.03
N ILE A 82 7.55 1.74 12.80
CA ILE A 82 8.54 2.29 11.88
C ILE A 82 9.20 3.52 12.48
N ALA A 83 8.41 4.46 13.02
CA ALA A 83 8.95 5.67 13.63
C ALA A 83 9.86 5.34 14.82
N ASP A 84 9.43 4.42 15.68
CA ASP A 84 10.23 3.94 16.81
C ASP A 84 11.55 3.33 16.32
N LYS A 85 11.52 2.34 15.41
CA LYS A 85 12.74 1.72 14.86
C LYS A 85 13.62 2.71 14.08
N ALA A 86 13.03 3.73 13.44
CA ALA A 86 13.74 4.80 12.74
C ALA A 86 14.54 5.72 13.68
N GLN A 87 14.04 5.97 14.90
CA GLN A 87 14.78 6.76 15.90
C GLN A 87 15.96 5.98 16.51
N HIS A 88 15.87 4.65 16.53
CA HIS A 88 16.90 3.77 17.09
C HIS A 88 17.90 3.24 16.03
N SER A 89 17.76 3.61 14.75
CA SER A 89 18.53 3.01 13.63
C SER A 89 19.95 3.53 13.43
N GLY A 90 20.47 4.37 14.32
CA GLY A 90 21.92 4.66 14.36
C GLY A 90 22.80 3.41 14.50
N ALA A 91 22.21 2.27 14.90
CA ALA A 91 22.90 0.98 15.10
C ALA A 91 22.49 -0.17 14.15
N THR A 92 21.44 -0.01 13.31
CA THR A 92 20.78 -1.17 12.65
C THR A 92 21.26 -1.47 11.22
N GLN A 93 22.21 -0.71 10.66
CA GLN A 93 22.78 -1.06 9.35
C GLN A 93 23.71 -2.29 9.39
N GLN A 94 24.06 -2.81 10.57
CA GLN A 94 24.94 -3.97 10.75
C GLN A 94 24.37 -4.96 11.77
N GLY A 95 23.30 -5.67 11.45
CA GLY A 95 22.87 -6.79 12.31
C GLY A 95 21.55 -7.38 11.87
N GLY A 96 21.60 -8.61 11.33
CA GLY A 96 20.43 -9.40 10.93
C GLY A 96 19.59 -9.89 12.13
N GLY A 97 19.14 -8.97 12.98
CA GLY A 97 18.13 -9.24 14.01
C GLY A 97 16.73 -8.86 13.55
N ALA A 98 15.71 -9.20 14.36
CA ALA A 98 14.28 -9.01 14.06
C ALA A 98 13.88 -7.59 13.61
N GLY A 99 14.60 -6.55 14.06
CA GLY A 99 14.38 -5.18 13.60
C GLY A 99 14.76 -4.94 12.13
N GLY A 100 15.73 -5.67 11.60
CA GLY A 100 16.12 -5.62 10.19
C GLY A 100 15.13 -6.33 9.28
N GLU A 101 14.57 -7.46 9.73
CA GLU A 101 13.56 -8.23 9.00
C GLU A 101 12.28 -7.41 8.79
N PHE A 102 11.80 -6.72 9.84
CA PHE A 102 10.66 -5.79 9.71
C PHE A 102 10.91 -4.67 8.70
N MET A 103 12.08 -4.03 8.76
CA MET A 103 12.44 -2.93 7.83
C MET A 103 12.65 -3.42 6.39
N GLN A 104 13.00 -4.69 6.19
CA GLN A 104 13.07 -5.33 4.87
C GLN A 104 11.68 -5.67 4.32
N GLY A 105 10.76 -6.08 5.17
CA GLY A 105 9.38 -6.44 4.81
C GLY A 105 8.41 -5.26 4.61
N LEU A 106 8.88 -4.01 4.74
CA LEU A 106 8.06 -2.82 4.45
C LEU A 106 7.72 -2.73 2.96
N ASP A 107 6.46 -2.37 2.68
CA ASP A 107 6.02 -2.01 1.33
C ASP A 107 6.58 -0.65 0.89
N ASP A 108 6.49 -0.31 -0.40
CA ASP A 108 7.04 0.94 -0.92
C ASP A 108 6.32 2.19 -0.39
N THR A 109 5.06 2.06 0.03
CA THR A 109 4.28 3.14 0.66
C THR A 109 4.89 3.50 2.03
N GLU A 110 5.14 2.50 2.87
CA GLU A 110 5.78 2.63 4.18
C GLU A 110 7.22 3.14 4.08
N ARG A 111 7.97 2.68 3.07
CA ARG A 111 9.33 3.16 2.80
C ARG A 111 9.38 4.64 2.45
N GLN A 112 8.39 5.16 1.74
CA GLN A 112 8.28 6.60 1.47
C GLN A 112 7.93 7.38 2.74
N CYS A 113 7.21 6.77 3.68
CA CYS A 113 6.91 7.39 4.96
C CYS A 113 8.17 7.62 5.83
N ILE A 114 9.17 6.74 5.73
CA ILE A 114 10.45 6.84 6.45
C ILE A 114 11.27 8.07 6.05
N ILE A 115 11.06 8.62 4.85
CA ILE A 115 11.83 9.78 4.39
C ILE A 115 11.48 10.99 5.29
N PRO A 116 12.47 11.57 6.00
CA PRO A 116 12.25 12.70 6.89
C PRO A 116 11.53 13.86 6.18
N ARG A 117 10.69 14.57 6.93
CA ARG A 117 9.88 15.71 6.46
C ARG A 117 10.72 16.81 5.76
N SER A 118 12.03 16.86 6.00
CA SER A 118 12.98 17.78 5.35
C SER A 118 13.20 17.49 3.86
N THR A 119 13.15 16.22 3.43
CA THR A 119 13.40 15.85 2.01
C THR A 119 12.11 15.75 1.21
N ARG A 120 10.94 15.66 1.87
CA ARG A 120 9.63 15.53 1.23
C ARG A 120 9.12 16.83 0.57
N ARG A 121 9.78 17.98 0.83
CA ARG A 121 9.45 19.27 0.21
C ARG A 121 9.83 19.36 -1.28
N HIS A 122 10.67 18.45 -1.79
CA HIS A 122 11.13 18.48 -3.18
C HIS A 122 10.32 17.57 -4.11
N TYR A 123 9.79 16.43 -3.62
CA TYR A 123 9.00 15.51 -4.45
C TYR A 123 7.55 15.96 -4.67
N PHE A 124 6.93 16.62 -3.69
CA PHE A 124 5.57 17.14 -3.85
C PHE A 124 5.52 18.39 -4.74
N ASN A 125 6.57 19.23 -4.71
CA ASN A 125 6.64 20.42 -5.56
C ASN A 125 6.97 20.09 -7.02
N GLU A 126 7.81 19.10 -7.32
CA GLU A 126 8.20 18.86 -8.72
C GLU A 126 7.06 18.28 -9.57
N LYS A 127 6.17 17.45 -9.00
CA LYS A 127 4.97 16.98 -9.72
C LYS A 127 3.93 18.08 -9.91
N VAL A 128 3.63 18.87 -8.87
CA VAL A 128 2.65 19.96 -8.97
C VAL A 128 3.13 21.08 -9.90
N VAL A 129 4.44 21.37 -9.92
CA VAL A 129 5.01 22.40 -10.80
C VAL A 129 5.10 21.93 -12.25
N ARG A 130 5.38 20.65 -12.54
CA ARG A 130 5.41 20.15 -13.94
C ARG A 130 4.04 19.91 -14.56
N GLU A 131 3.00 19.75 -13.74
CA GLU A 131 1.65 19.45 -14.22
C GLU A 131 0.75 20.71 -14.32
N TYR A 132 1.19 21.85 -13.76
CA TYR A 132 0.40 23.09 -13.71
C TYR A 132 1.15 24.40 -14.07
N LEU A 133 2.39 24.32 -14.57
CA LEU A 133 3.13 25.43 -15.21
C LEU A 133 3.75 24.95 -16.54
#